data_AF-A0A2K8P4B4-F1
#
_entry.id   AF-A0A2K8P4B4-F1
#
_cell.length_a   1.000
_cell.length_b   1.000
_cell.length_c   1.000
_cell.angle_alpha   90.00
_cell.angle_beta   90.00
_cell.angle_gamma   90.00
#
_symmetry.space_group_name_H-M   'P 1'
#
loop_
_entity.id
_entity.type
_entity.pdbx_description
1 polymer ?
#
loop_
_entity_poly.entity_id
_entity_poly.type
_entity_poly.pdbx_seq_one_letter_code
_entity_poly.pdbx_strand_id
1 'polypeptide(L)'
;MKYKNLEIKDNSIKLNKYQSIHFNFEGLQNKLKEIKFPVLILDTEFFNRSHDFENIKPKLYSEEEKDIVYLMNYSFAKNFNEVLTRNNHKSINSLSIKRKINDDKYDFKNQYQSMIKSFINMCVNKNIRTIIFAGQDNDKKIIEQWINTYKALFKNKKTDLFIFNKDTKSYKLNSFDIYDALEQNLSFSNYSKNGEKFYNEQNLKKGDVDDSIKIRSLKKFFDYTEELHNKYNFKDDNITFLCSRALKLFSLENVSQYEHNKLSKSLKEARSHCYDDVLKILVLIKFLSYIMNKQMGETWASV
;
A
#
# COMPACT_ATOMS: atom_id res chain seq x y z
N MET A 1 7.41 -23.52 -0.12
CA MET A 1 8.84 -23.27 -0.46
C MET A 1 9.39 -22.11 0.39
N LYS A 2 10.68 -22.10 0.77
CA LYS A 2 11.30 -20.98 1.52
C LYS A 2 12.22 -20.17 0.61
N TYR A 3 12.35 -18.85 0.83
CA TYR A 3 13.19 -17.96 0.01
C TYR A 3 14.63 -18.48 -0.13
N LYS A 4 15.21 -18.96 0.98
CA LYS A 4 16.57 -19.52 1.02
C LYS A 4 16.81 -20.67 0.03
N ASN A 5 15.74 -21.35 -0.41
CA ASN A 5 15.79 -22.46 -1.36
C ASN A 5 15.64 -22.02 -2.82
N LEU A 6 15.37 -20.74 -3.11
CA LEU A 6 15.25 -20.25 -4.48
C LEU A 6 16.62 -20.18 -5.13
N GLU A 7 16.80 -20.79 -6.30
CA GLU A 7 18.01 -20.64 -7.12
C GLU A 7 17.73 -19.69 -8.28
N ILE A 8 18.70 -18.80 -8.56
CA ILE A 8 18.66 -17.91 -9.72
C ILE A 8 19.54 -18.55 -10.80
N LYS A 9 18.97 -18.83 -11.97
CA LYS A 9 19.68 -19.32 -13.17
C LYS A 9 19.19 -18.54 -14.37
N ASP A 10 20.12 -18.01 -15.16
CA ASP A 10 19.82 -17.25 -16.39
C ASP A 10 18.76 -16.17 -16.18
N ASN A 11 18.94 -15.37 -15.13
CA ASN A 11 18.02 -14.32 -14.70
C ASN A 11 16.59 -14.79 -14.36
N SER A 12 16.40 -16.06 -14.01
CA SER A 12 15.11 -16.63 -13.68
C SER A 12 15.14 -17.44 -12.40
N ILE A 13 13.97 -17.59 -11.78
CA ILE A 13 13.72 -18.48 -10.65
C ILE A 13 12.60 -19.42 -11.03
N LYS A 14 12.87 -20.71 -10.90
CA LYS A 14 11.87 -21.76 -11.07
C LYS A 14 11.19 -22.04 -9.73
N LEU A 15 9.87 -21.88 -9.66
CA LEU A 15 9.07 -22.18 -8.47
C LEU A 15 8.67 -23.67 -8.45
N ASN A 16 8.25 -24.20 -9.60
CA ASN A 16 7.93 -25.61 -9.81
C ASN A 16 8.10 -25.97 -11.30
N LYS A 17 7.57 -27.12 -11.74
CA LYS A 17 7.71 -27.58 -13.13
C LYS A 17 7.20 -26.56 -14.16
N TYR A 18 6.12 -25.83 -13.85
CA TYR A 18 5.40 -24.96 -14.79
C TYR A 18 5.54 -23.47 -14.48
N GLN A 19 5.86 -23.11 -13.24
CA GLN A 19 5.95 -21.73 -12.78
C GLN A 19 7.40 -21.25 -12.69
N SER A 20 7.68 -20.15 -13.39
CA SER A 20 8.96 -19.45 -13.38
C SER A 20 8.76 -17.94 -13.36
N ILE A 21 9.64 -17.24 -12.65
CA ILE A 21 9.73 -15.78 -12.64
C ILE A 21 11.03 -15.39 -13.33
N HIS A 22 10.95 -14.57 -14.37
CA HIS A 22 12.06 -14.00 -15.09
C HIS A 22 12.26 -12.54 -14.67
N PHE A 23 13.51 -12.12 -14.53
CA PHE A 23 13.88 -10.82 -13.98
C PHE A 23 14.71 -10.03 -14.98
N ASN A 24 14.31 -8.78 -15.22
CA ASN A 24 15.21 -7.75 -15.71
C ASN A 24 15.92 -7.12 -14.50
N PHE A 25 17.06 -7.68 -14.12
CA PHE A 25 17.79 -7.25 -12.92
C PHE A 25 18.31 -5.81 -12.98
N GLU A 26 18.80 -5.38 -14.15
CA GLU A 26 19.29 -4.02 -14.34
C GLU A 26 18.13 -3.01 -14.21
N GLY A 27 17.01 -3.28 -14.90
CA GLY A 27 15.80 -2.48 -14.79
C GLY A 27 15.27 -2.42 -13.37
N LEU A 28 15.21 -3.57 -12.69
CA LEU A 28 14.76 -3.65 -11.30
C LEU A 28 15.67 -2.85 -10.37
N GLN A 29 16.99 -2.96 -10.54
CA GLN A 29 17.96 -2.20 -9.74
C GLN A 29 17.75 -0.69 -9.92
N ASN A 30 17.64 -0.24 -11.17
CA ASN A 30 17.45 1.17 -11.49
C ASN A 30 16.13 1.68 -10.92
N LYS A 31 15.06 0.89 -11.03
CA LYS A 31 13.75 1.23 -10.50
C LYS A 31 13.78 1.34 -8.97
N LEU A 32 14.37 0.37 -8.27
CA LEU A 32 14.44 0.39 -6.80
C LEU A 32 15.34 1.50 -6.24
N LYS A 33 16.35 1.98 -7.00
CA LYS A 33 17.18 3.14 -6.64
C LYS A 33 16.40 4.46 -6.61
N GLU A 34 15.22 4.53 -7.20
CA GLU A 34 14.34 5.71 -7.10
C GLU A 34 13.82 5.93 -5.67
N ILE A 35 13.78 4.85 -4.86
CA ILE A 35 13.32 4.90 -3.47
C ILE A 35 14.39 5.58 -2.61
N LYS A 36 14.02 6.71 -1.99
CA LYS A 36 14.89 7.42 -1.04
C LYS A 36 14.47 7.06 0.38
N PHE A 37 15.39 6.48 1.16
CA PHE A 37 15.16 6.14 2.56
C PHE A 37 15.52 7.28 3.52
N PRO A 38 14.79 7.44 4.65
CA PRO A 38 13.77 6.53 5.17
C PRO A 38 12.42 6.65 4.46
N VAL A 39 11.69 5.54 4.41
CA VAL A 39 10.42 5.41 3.70
C VAL A 39 9.24 5.19 4.64
N LEU A 40 8.05 5.50 4.13
CA LEU A 40 6.77 5.07 4.68
C LEU A 40 6.10 4.15 3.66
N ILE A 41 5.87 2.89 4.02
CA ILE A 41 5.00 1.98 3.26
C ILE A 41 3.58 2.24 3.77
N LEU A 42 2.65 2.55 2.88
CA LEU A 42 1.33 3.07 3.25
C LEU A 42 0.23 2.42 2.43
N ASP A 43 -0.88 2.14 3.10
CA ASP A 43 -2.19 1.88 2.51
C ASP A 43 -3.25 2.70 3.24
N THR A 44 -4.33 3.07 2.54
CA THR A 44 -5.41 3.87 3.12
C THR A 44 -6.77 3.30 2.78
N GLU A 45 -7.70 3.47 3.73
CA GLU A 45 -9.12 3.24 3.50
C GLU A 45 -9.86 4.57 3.57
N PHE A 46 -10.65 4.80 2.53
CA PHE A 46 -11.39 6.03 2.34
C PHE A 46 -12.84 5.76 1.95
N PHE A 47 -13.70 6.75 2.19
CA PHE A 47 -15.04 6.76 1.62
C PHE A 47 -15.19 7.82 0.56
N ASN A 48 -16.01 7.49 -0.44
CA ASN A 48 -16.44 8.40 -1.50
C ASN A 48 -17.90 8.08 -1.89
N ARG A 49 -18.38 8.74 -2.95
CA ARG A 49 -19.75 8.56 -3.43
C ARG A 49 -20.14 7.11 -3.74
N SER A 50 -19.21 6.26 -4.18
CA SER A 50 -19.54 4.87 -4.53
C SER A 50 -19.82 3.99 -3.29
N HIS A 51 -19.39 4.43 -2.10
CA HIS A 51 -19.61 3.72 -0.84
C HIS A 51 -20.92 4.13 -0.14
N ASP A 52 -21.62 5.15 -0.66
CA ASP A 52 -22.84 5.70 -0.07
C ASP A 52 -24.11 5.01 -0.60
N PHE A 53 -24.25 3.71 -0.33
CA PHE A 53 -25.39 2.92 -0.80
C PHE A 53 -26.73 3.32 -0.16
N GLU A 54 -26.69 3.88 1.04
CA GLU A 54 -27.88 4.25 1.84
C GLU A 54 -28.21 5.76 1.72
N ASN A 55 -27.51 6.54 0.88
CA ASN A 55 -27.66 8.01 0.77
C ASN A 55 -27.60 8.74 2.12
N ILE A 56 -26.57 8.40 2.91
CA ILE A 56 -26.40 8.77 4.31
C ILE A 56 -26.27 10.29 4.46
N LYS A 57 -26.91 10.83 5.51
CA LYS A 57 -26.84 12.24 5.90
C LYS A 57 -26.39 12.38 7.37
N PRO A 58 -25.58 13.42 7.69
CA PRO A 58 -24.89 14.33 6.77
C PRO A 58 -23.84 13.63 5.89
N LYS A 59 -23.53 14.24 4.73
CA LYS A 59 -22.46 13.74 3.86
C LYS A 59 -21.11 14.23 4.37
N LEU A 60 -20.13 13.33 4.40
CA LEU A 60 -18.76 13.64 4.82
C LEU A 60 -17.82 13.98 3.66
N TYR A 61 -18.22 13.66 2.42
CA TYR A 61 -17.48 13.92 1.19
C TYR A 61 -18.23 14.97 0.34
N SER A 62 -17.51 15.63 -0.56
CA SER A 62 -18.05 16.65 -1.47
C SER A 62 -17.48 16.49 -2.88
N GLU A 63 -17.89 17.34 -3.83
CA GLU A 63 -17.25 17.38 -5.16
C GLU A 63 -15.82 17.91 -5.12
N GLU A 64 -15.48 18.71 -4.10
CA GLU A 64 -14.12 19.23 -3.87
C GLU A 64 -13.26 18.24 -3.07
N GLU A 65 -13.87 17.50 -2.14
CA GLU A 65 -13.22 16.47 -1.33
C GLU A 65 -13.92 15.12 -1.57
N LYS A 66 -13.61 14.51 -2.72
CA LYS A 66 -14.28 13.29 -3.20
C LYS A 66 -13.93 12.05 -2.37
N ASP A 67 -12.68 11.98 -1.92
CA ASP A 67 -12.14 10.83 -1.20
C ASP A 67 -11.66 11.28 0.18
N ILE A 68 -12.27 10.71 1.22
CA ILE A 68 -11.98 11.05 2.61
C ILE A 68 -11.43 9.82 3.32
N VAL A 69 -10.16 9.90 3.70
CA VAL A 69 -9.48 8.83 4.43
C VAL A 69 -9.96 8.78 5.87
N TYR A 70 -10.35 7.61 6.35
CA TYR A 70 -10.72 7.40 7.75
C TYR A 70 -9.75 6.50 8.50
N LEU A 71 -8.91 5.78 7.76
CA LEU A 71 -7.97 4.80 8.27
C LEU A 71 -6.75 4.74 7.35
N MET A 72 -5.58 4.66 7.97
CA MET A 72 -4.30 4.46 7.32
C MET A 72 -3.54 3.42 8.12
N ASN A 73 -3.01 2.40 7.46
CA ASN A 73 -1.98 1.56 8.05
C ASN A 73 -0.66 1.83 7.35
N TYR A 74 0.42 1.83 8.12
CA TYR A 74 1.71 2.19 7.59
C TYR A 74 2.86 1.52 8.32
N SER A 75 4.00 1.43 7.65
CA SER A 75 5.24 0.97 8.24
C SER A 75 6.40 1.83 7.81
N PHE A 76 7.27 2.19 8.75
CA PHE A 76 8.52 2.89 8.43
C PHE A 76 9.60 1.90 8.03
N ALA A 77 10.57 2.31 7.22
CA ALA A 77 11.83 1.56 7.10
C ALA A 77 12.99 2.52 6.80
N LYS A 78 14.18 2.21 7.32
CA LYS A 78 15.41 3.01 7.09
C LYS A 78 16.23 2.56 5.89
N ASN A 79 16.03 1.33 5.42
CA ASN A 79 16.64 0.74 4.23
C ASN A 79 15.96 -0.59 3.90
N PHE A 80 16.34 -1.21 2.77
CA PHE A 80 15.86 -2.53 2.39
C PHE A 80 16.25 -3.62 3.38
N ASN A 81 17.46 -3.56 3.95
CA ASN A 81 17.94 -4.55 4.91
C ASN A 81 17.06 -4.63 6.17
N GLU A 82 16.56 -3.49 6.66
CA GLU A 82 15.61 -3.44 7.77
C GLU A 82 14.32 -4.22 7.42
N VAL A 83 13.74 -4.00 6.23
CA VAL A 83 12.51 -4.71 5.78
C VAL A 83 12.77 -6.21 5.63
N LEU A 84 13.97 -6.59 5.18
CA LEU A 84 14.37 -7.98 5.00
C LEU A 84 14.48 -8.72 6.34
N THR A 85 15.08 -8.11 7.35
CA THR A 85 15.53 -8.77 8.58
C THR A 85 14.52 -8.68 9.73
N ARG A 86 13.73 -7.60 9.82
CA ARG A 86 12.81 -7.40 10.95
C ARG A 86 11.56 -8.28 10.89
N ASN A 87 10.80 -8.26 11.98
CA ASN A 87 9.43 -8.79 11.99
C ASN A 87 8.44 -7.78 11.40
N ASN A 88 8.13 -7.92 10.10
CA ASN A 88 7.23 -7.01 9.40
C ASN A 88 5.81 -6.97 10.00
N HIS A 89 5.31 -8.07 10.58
CA HIS A 89 3.99 -8.08 11.22
C HIS A 89 3.88 -7.11 12.41
N LYS A 90 4.97 -6.91 13.15
CA LYS A 90 5.01 -6.04 14.33
C LYS A 90 5.35 -4.58 14.00
N SER A 91 5.68 -4.30 12.73
CA SER A 91 6.17 -3.00 12.29
C SER A 91 5.10 -2.09 11.68
N ILE A 92 3.88 -2.61 11.53
CA ILE A 92 2.76 -1.88 10.95
C ILE A 92 2.01 -1.18 12.08
N ASN A 93 1.81 0.12 11.92
CA ASN A 93 1.06 0.99 12.81
C ASN A 93 -0.21 1.46 12.12
N SER A 94 -1.17 1.94 12.92
CA SER A 94 -2.46 2.43 12.42
C SER A 94 -2.71 3.86 12.86
N LEU A 95 -3.22 4.67 11.95
CA LEU A 95 -3.75 6.01 12.22
C LEU A 95 -5.18 6.02 11.69
N SER A 96 -6.16 6.31 12.56
CA SER A 96 -7.57 6.27 12.18
C SER A 96 -8.39 7.26 12.97
N ILE A 97 -9.52 7.67 12.38
CA ILE A 97 -10.56 8.41 13.06
C ILE A 97 -11.18 7.52 14.13
N LYS A 98 -11.38 8.07 15.33
CA LYS A 98 -11.98 7.36 16.46
C LYS A 98 -13.33 7.97 16.79
N ARG A 99 -14.31 7.11 17.03
CA ARG A 99 -15.63 7.48 17.55
C ARG A 99 -16.00 6.53 18.68
N LYS A 100 -16.15 7.05 19.90
CA LYS A 100 -16.63 6.25 21.03
C LYS A 100 -18.15 6.08 20.94
N ILE A 101 -18.65 5.08 21.65
CA ILE A 101 -20.08 4.93 21.93
C ILE A 101 -20.54 6.18 22.71
N ASN A 102 -21.70 6.75 22.35
CA ASN A 102 -22.32 7.90 23.03
C ASN A 102 -21.35 9.08 23.22
N ASP A 103 -20.54 9.37 22.20
CA ASP A 103 -19.60 10.48 22.22
C ASP A 103 -20.29 11.76 21.75
N ASP A 104 -20.94 12.46 22.69
CA ASP A 104 -21.67 13.70 22.41
C ASP A 104 -20.76 14.85 21.92
N LYS A 105 -19.44 14.68 22.05
CA LYS A 105 -18.42 15.65 21.59
C LYS A 105 -17.74 15.21 20.29
N TYR A 106 -18.24 14.15 19.66
CA TYR A 106 -17.68 13.66 18.42
C TYR A 106 -17.85 14.70 17.30
N ASP A 107 -16.73 15.07 16.69
CA ASP A 107 -16.69 15.91 15.51
C ASP A 107 -15.78 15.25 14.47
N PHE A 108 -16.38 14.76 13.38
CA PHE A 108 -15.66 14.09 12.31
C PHE A 108 -14.56 14.98 11.72
N LYS A 109 -14.86 16.26 11.45
CA LYS A 109 -13.94 17.20 10.81
C LYS A 109 -12.73 17.43 11.70
N ASN A 110 -12.93 17.64 13.00
CA ASN A 110 -11.83 17.81 13.95
C ASN A 110 -10.95 16.56 14.05
N GLN A 111 -11.55 15.36 14.08
CA GLN A 111 -10.81 14.11 14.06
C GLN A 111 -10.00 13.94 12.77
N TYR A 112 -10.61 14.23 11.62
CA TYR A 112 -9.95 14.13 10.31
C TYR A 112 -8.77 15.11 10.20
N GLN A 113 -8.96 16.38 10.57
CA GLN A 113 -7.88 17.36 10.59
C GLN A 113 -6.74 16.94 11.54
N SER A 114 -7.07 16.40 12.71
CA SER A 114 -6.09 15.89 13.67
C SER A 114 -5.27 14.72 13.09
N MET A 115 -5.95 13.82 12.38
CA MET A 115 -5.32 12.71 11.66
C MET A 115 -4.32 13.21 10.62
N ILE A 116 -4.72 14.15 9.76
CA ILE A 116 -3.87 14.73 8.71
C ILE A 116 -2.64 15.42 9.32
N LYS A 117 -2.85 16.27 10.33
CA LYS A 117 -1.75 16.97 11.03
C LYS A 117 -0.77 15.98 11.65
N SER A 118 -1.29 14.91 12.26
CA SER A 118 -0.47 13.84 12.86
C SER A 118 0.36 13.13 11.79
N PHE A 119 -0.24 12.77 10.66
CA PHE A 119 0.45 12.15 9.53
C PHE A 119 1.57 13.03 8.96
N ILE A 120 1.30 14.31 8.70
CA ILE A 120 2.30 15.24 8.14
C ILE A 120 3.45 15.44 9.13
N ASN A 121 3.14 15.72 10.41
CA ASN A 121 4.17 15.88 11.44
C ASN A 121 5.02 14.61 11.60
N MET A 122 4.39 13.44 11.55
CA MET A 122 5.09 12.16 11.59
C MET A 122 6.06 12.00 10.42
N CYS A 123 5.62 12.28 9.19
CA CYS A 123 6.48 12.21 8.00
C CYS A 123 7.70 13.15 8.12
N VAL A 124 7.45 14.40 8.57
CA VAL A 124 8.49 15.42 8.75
C VAL A 124 9.46 15.03 9.87
N ASN A 125 8.96 14.63 11.04
CA ASN A 125 9.78 14.32 12.20
C ASN A 125 10.61 13.04 12.02
N LYS A 126 10.13 12.09 11.23
CA LYS A 126 10.87 10.88 10.86
C LYS A 126 11.77 11.10 9.63
N ASN A 127 11.79 12.31 9.07
CA ASN A 127 12.52 12.66 7.86
C ASN A 127 12.24 11.69 6.70
N ILE A 128 10.98 11.28 6.55
CA ILE A 128 10.56 10.41 5.43
C ILE A 128 10.90 11.12 4.13
N ARG A 129 11.42 10.37 3.16
CA ARG A 129 11.84 10.89 1.86
C ARG A 129 11.03 10.32 0.70
N THR A 130 10.46 9.12 0.87
CA THR A 130 9.58 8.49 -0.12
C THR A 130 8.41 7.78 0.57
N ILE A 131 7.21 7.88 0.00
CA ILE A 131 6.09 6.99 0.37
C ILE A 131 5.93 5.90 -0.70
N ILE A 132 5.81 4.65 -0.26
CA ILE A 132 5.61 3.49 -1.12
C ILE A 132 4.15 3.06 -1.04
N PHE A 133 3.50 2.94 -2.20
CA PHE A 133 2.12 2.48 -2.39
C PHE A 133 2.07 1.23 -3.27
N ALA A 134 0.88 0.60 -3.32
CA ALA A 134 0.52 -0.37 -4.35
C ALA A 134 -0.70 0.14 -5.13
N GLY A 135 -0.46 0.83 -6.23
CA GLY A 135 -1.50 1.57 -6.96
C GLY A 135 -1.71 2.96 -6.37
N GLN A 136 -0.79 3.89 -6.65
CA GLN A 136 -0.70 5.16 -5.92
C GLN A 136 -1.72 6.24 -6.31
N ASP A 137 -2.52 6.05 -7.36
CA ASP A 137 -3.20 7.15 -8.06
C ASP A 137 -4.14 7.98 -7.18
N ASN A 138 -4.90 7.33 -6.29
CA ASN A 138 -5.83 8.02 -5.39
C ASN A 138 -5.10 8.55 -4.14
N ASP A 139 -4.32 7.70 -3.46
CA ASP A 139 -3.60 8.06 -2.25
C ASP A 139 -2.65 9.24 -2.46
N LYS A 140 -1.93 9.25 -3.58
CA LYS A 140 -1.03 10.34 -3.94
C LYS A 140 -1.78 11.66 -4.07
N LYS A 141 -2.92 11.68 -4.78
CA LYS A 141 -3.73 12.90 -4.95
C LYS A 141 -4.26 13.41 -3.62
N ILE A 142 -4.78 12.52 -2.79
CA ILE A 142 -5.30 12.85 -1.45
C ILE A 142 -4.19 13.46 -0.59
N ILE A 143 -3.01 12.84 -0.55
CA ILE A 143 -1.89 13.34 0.26
C ILE A 143 -1.33 14.64 -0.31
N GLU A 144 -1.24 14.79 -1.64
CA GLU A 144 -0.84 16.05 -2.27
C GLU A 144 -1.80 17.20 -1.91
N GLN A 145 -3.11 16.93 -1.86
CA GLN A 145 -4.09 17.89 -1.36
C GLN A 145 -3.81 18.26 0.11
N TRP A 146 -3.61 17.26 0.97
CA TRP A 146 -3.32 17.50 2.40
C TRP A 146 -2.08 18.36 2.61
N ILE A 147 -0.96 18.03 1.97
CA ILE A 147 0.30 18.78 2.18
C ILE A 147 0.21 20.21 1.67
N ASN A 148 -0.58 20.48 0.63
CA ASN A 148 -0.78 21.83 0.12
C ASN A 148 -1.70 22.65 1.04
N THR A 149 -2.73 22.03 1.62
CA THR A 149 -3.62 22.64 2.63
C THR A 149 -2.86 22.94 3.93
N TYR A 150 -2.00 22.03 4.39
CA TYR A 150 -1.30 22.11 5.67
C TYR A 150 0.19 22.47 5.56
N LYS A 151 0.60 23.14 4.48
CA LYS A 151 2.01 23.52 4.23
C LYS A 151 2.68 24.31 5.35
N ALA A 152 1.90 25.00 6.18
CA ALA A 152 2.41 25.69 7.36
C ALA A 152 3.14 24.77 8.36
N LEU A 153 2.77 23.47 8.43
CA LEU A 153 3.38 22.50 9.36
C LEU A 153 4.86 22.19 9.06
N PHE A 154 5.29 22.44 7.83
CA PHE A 154 6.66 22.17 7.38
C PHE A 154 7.25 23.36 6.63
N LYS A 155 6.67 24.54 6.80
CA LYS A 155 7.22 25.79 6.27
C LYS A 155 8.65 25.94 6.81
N ASN A 156 9.60 26.23 5.91
CA ASN A 156 11.04 26.35 6.17
C ASN A 156 11.79 25.05 6.48
N LYS A 157 11.14 23.88 6.42
CA LYS A 157 11.85 22.59 6.51
C LYS A 157 12.20 22.12 5.11
N LYS A 158 13.48 21.79 4.88
CA LYS A 158 13.88 21.08 3.66
C LYS A 158 13.41 19.63 3.79
N THR A 159 12.59 19.19 2.86
CA THR A 159 12.06 17.82 2.84
C THR A 159 12.29 17.23 1.46
N ASP A 160 12.75 15.99 1.38
CA ASP A 160 12.83 15.24 0.12
C ASP A 160 11.48 14.61 -0.26
N LEU A 161 10.55 14.51 0.69
CA LEU A 161 9.23 13.94 0.48
C LEU A 161 8.24 14.91 -0.17
N PHE A 162 8.17 16.14 0.34
CA PHE A 162 7.31 17.21 -0.18
C PHE A 162 8.17 18.13 -1.06
N ILE A 163 8.09 17.92 -2.37
CA ILE A 163 8.92 18.60 -3.36
C ILE A 163 8.17 19.84 -3.84
N PHE A 164 8.69 21.03 -3.55
CA PHE A 164 8.08 22.27 -4.02
C PHE A 164 8.31 22.45 -5.53
N ASN A 165 7.23 22.52 -6.31
CA ASN A 165 7.28 22.85 -7.71
C ASN A 165 7.18 24.39 -7.87
N LYS A 166 8.21 24.98 -8.49
CA LYS A 166 8.31 26.44 -8.65
C LYS A 166 7.27 27.00 -9.64
N ASP A 167 6.91 26.22 -10.66
CA ASP A 167 6.00 26.63 -11.73
C ASP A 167 4.55 26.66 -11.25
N THR A 168 4.12 25.59 -10.59
CA THR A 168 2.74 25.46 -10.08
C THR A 168 2.55 26.08 -8.69
N LYS A 169 3.64 26.49 -8.02
CA LYS A 169 3.65 26.98 -6.62
C LYS A 169 2.98 26.01 -5.63
N SER A 170 3.05 24.71 -5.92
CA SER A 170 2.46 23.64 -5.11
C SER A 170 3.50 22.58 -4.75
N TYR A 171 3.25 21.86 -3.65
CA TYR A 171 4.06 20.72 -3.26
C TYR A 171 3.55 19.46 -3.98
N LYS A 172 4.49 18.67 -4.49
CA LYS A 172 4.27 17.32 -5.01
C LYS A 172 4.81 16.29 -4.03
N LEU A 173 4.25 15.09 -4.07
CA LEU A 173 4.69 13.97 -3.25
C LEU A 173 5.77 13.16 -3.98
N ASN A 174 6.91 12.94 -3.30
CA ASN A 174 7.86 11.92 -3.71
C ASN A 174 7.32 10.55 -3.31
N SER A 175 6.73 9.85 -4.28
CA SER A 175 6.08 8.56 -4.09
C SER A 175 6.65 7.52 -5.03
N PHE A 176 6.53 6.26 -4.64
CA PHE A 176 6.93 5.11 -5.43
C PHE A 176 5.78 4.09 -5.48
N ASP A 177 5.40 3.66 -6.68
CA ASP A 177 4.41 2.61 -6.87
C ASP A 177 5.12 1.27 -7.05
N ILE A 178 4.93 0.36 -6.10
CA ILE A 178 5.56 -0.97 -6.15
C ILE A 178 5.07 -1.80 -7.34
N TYR A 179 3.90 -1.48 -7.90
CA TYR A 179 3.41 -2.11 -9.12
C TYR A 179 4.25 -1.82 -10.34
N ASP A 180 4.90 -0.66 -10.40
CA ASP A 180 5.77 -0.35 -11.52
C ASP A 180 7.02 -1.25 -11.48
N ALA A 181 7.56 -1.53 -10.28
CA ALA A 181 8.66 -2.50 -10.13
C ALA A 181 8.26 -3.90 -10.60
N LEU A 182 7.05 -4.34 -10.24
CA LEU A 182 6.50 -5.65 -10.58
C LEU A 182 6.22 -5.79 -12.08
N GLU A 183 5.48 -4.85 -12.68
CA GLU A 183 5.05 -4.94 -14.08
C GLU A 183 6.21 -4.70 -15.05
N GLN A 184 7.13 -3.78 -14.75
CA GLN A 184 8.17 -3.39 -15.70
C GLN A 184 9.38 -4.32 -15.69
N ASN A 185 9.65 -5.01 -14.57
CA ASN A 185 10.92 -5.72 -14.40
C ASN A 185 10.78 -7.23 -14.14
N LEU A 186 9.57 -7.74 -13.94
CA LEU A 186 9.33 -9.17 -13.75
C LEU A 186 8.41 -9.71 -14.84
N SER A 187 8.65 -10.95 -15.26
CA SER A 187 7.80 -11.70 -16.17
C SER A 187 7.53 -13.08 -15.59
N PHE A 188 6.28 -13.52 -15.67
CA PHE A 188 5.80 -14.74 -15.02
C PHE A 188 5.34 -15.71 -16.11
N SER A 189 5.79 -16.96 -16.10
CA SER A 189 5.21 -17.95 -17.02
C SER A 189 3.71 -18.05 -16.77
N ASN A 190 2.88 -18.09 -17.82
CA ASN A 190 1.43 -18.03 -17.69
C ASN A 190 0.80 -19.39 -17.33
N TYR A 191 1.42 -20.13 -16.42
CA TYR A 191 0.95 -21.44 -15.98
C TYR A 191 0.76 -21.49 -14.47
N SER A 192 -0.25 -22.23 -14.03
CA SER A 192 -0.47 -22.57 -12.63
C SER A 192 0.46 -23.71 -12.21
N LYS A 193 0.46 -24.04 -10.91
CA LYS A 193 1.18 -25.21 -10.36
C LYS A 193 0.82 -26.54 -11.03
N ASN A 194 -0.36 -26.64 -11.66
CA ASN A 194 -0.84 -27.83 -12.35
C ASN A 194 -0.57 -27.82 -13.87
N GLY A 195 -0.03 -26.72 -14.41
CA GLY A 195 0.23 -26.57 -15.85
C GLY A 195 -0.93 -25.99 -16.66
N GLU A 196 -2.03 -25.61 -16.00
CA GLU A 196 -3.14 -24.89 -16.63
C GLU A 196 -2.79 -23.41 -16.80
N LYS A 197 -3.44 -22.69 -17.72
CA LYS A 197 -3.20 -21.24 -17.86
C LYS A 197 -3.54 -20.51 -16.56
N PHE A 198 -2.59 -19.71 -16.05
CA PHE A 198 -2.75 -19.00 -14.78
C PHE A 198 -3.80 -17.87 -14.89
N TYR A 199 -3.72 -17.04 -15.93
CA TYR A 199 -4.71 -16.00 -16.23
C TYR A 199 -4.98 -15.87 -17.74
N ASN A 200 -6.13 -15.28 -18.08
CA ASN A 200 -6.46 -14.93 -19.45
C ASN A 200 -5.54 -13.79 -19.94
N GLU A 201 -4.81 -14.06 -21.03
CA GLU A 201 -3.86 -13.16 -21.69
C GLU A 201 -4.50 -11.87 -22.19
N GLN A 202 -5.80 -11.86 -22.53
CA GLN A 202 -6.48 -10.66 -23.02
C GLN A 202 -6.49 -9.51 -22.01
N ASN A 203 -6.34 -9.81 -20.72
CA ASN A 203 -6.40 -8.84 -19.63
C ASN A 203 -5.02 -8.49 -19.04
N LEU A 204 -3.93 -8.98 -19.63
CA LEU A 204 -2.57 -8.79 -19.13
C LEU A 204 -1.61 -8.45 -20.28
N LYS A 205 -0.57 -7.67 -19.98
CA LYS A 205 0.49 -7.43 -20.97
C LYS A 205 1.33 -8.69 -21.15
N LYS A 206 1.78 -8.94 -22.38
CA LYS A 206 2.79 -9.98 -22.67
C LYS A 206 4.09 -9.66 -21.91
N GLY A 207 4.74 -10.69 -21.38
CA GLY A 207 6.04 -10.56 -20.72
C GLY A 207 7.21 -10.51 -21.71
N ASP A 208 8.42 -10.44 -21.17
CA ASP A 208 9.66 -10.26 -21.94
C ASP A 208 10.20 -11.58 -22.50
N VAL A 209 9.63 -12.71 -22.07
CA VAL A 209 9.97 -14.07 -22.51
C VAL A 209 8.73 -14.74 -23.10
N ASP A 210 8.89 -15.68 -24.02
CA ASP A 210 7.77 -16.42 -24.59
C ASP A 210 6.91 -17.12 -23.52
N ASP A 211 5.60 -17.16 -23.76
CA ASP A 211 4.57 -17.68 -22.86
C ASP A 211 4.55 -17.08 -21.44
N SER A 212 5.10 -15.86 -21.30
CA SER A 212 5.07 -15.11 -20.04
C SER A 212 4.13 -13.90 -20.08
N ILE A 213 3.70 -13.47 -18.89
CA ILE A 213 2.81 -12.33 -18.65
C ILE A 213 3.45 -11.34 -17.68
N LYS A 214 3.03 -10.08 -17.77
CA LYS A 214 3.31 -9.06 -16.74
C LYS A 214 2.18 -9.04 -15.72
N ILE A 215 2.53 -8.92 -14.44
CA ILE A 215 1.57 -8.81 -13.35
C ILE A 215 1.68 -7.40 -12.74
N ARG A 216 0.53 -6.71 -12.62
CA ARG A 216 0.42 -5.39 -11.98
C ARG A 216 -0.62 -5.41 -10.85
N SER A 217 -0.49 -6.35 -9.92
CA SER A 217 -1.43 -6.54 -8.80
C SER A 217 -0.78 -7.37 -7.69
N LEU A 218 -0.92 -6.95 -6.43
CA LEU A 218 -0.43 -7.73 -5.29
C LEU A 218 -1.19 -9.04 -5.21
N LYS A 219 -2.52 -9.02 -5.38
CA LYS A 219 -3.35 -10.23 -5.38
C LYS A 219 -2.81 -11.26 -6.37
N LYS A 220 -2.65 -10.89 -7.64
CA LYS A 220 -2.14 -11.81 -8.68
C LYS A 220 -0.72 -12.30 -8.37
N PHE A 221 0.15 -11.45 -7.82
CA PHE A 221 1.47 -11.86 -7.39
C PHE A 221 1.43 -12.91 -6.28
N PHE A 222 0.63 -12.70 -5.24
CA PHE A 222 0.47 -13.65 -4.13
C PHE A 222 -0.24 -14.94 -4.54
N ASP A 223 -1.22 -14.86 -5.44
CA ASP A 223 -1.86 -16.04 -6.05
C ASP A 223 -0.81 -16.87 -6.82
N TYR A 224 0.07 -16.22 -7.59
CA TYR A 224 1.11 -16.91 -8.37
C TYR A 224 2.18 -17.55 -7.49
N THR A 225 2.51 -16.87 -6.39
CA THR A 225 3.58 -17.26 -5.46
C THR A 225 3.05 -17.87 -4.16
N GLU A 226 1.84 -18.44 -4.20
CA GLU A 226 1.13 -19.01 -3.04
C GLU A 226 2.04 -19.90 -2.19
N GLU A 227 2.80 -20.81 -2.80
CA GLU A 227 3.69 -21.73 -2.09
C GLU A 227 4.83 -21.05 -1.31
N LEU A 228 5.21 -19.82 -1.68
CA LEU A 228 6.21 -19.02 -0.98
C LEU A 228 5.61 -18.22 0.19
N HIS A 229 4.30 -17.95 0.13
CA HIS A 229 3.64 -16.95 0.97
C HIS A 229 2.41 -17.49 1.73
N ASN A 230 2.12 -18.78 1.64
CA ASN A 230 0.96 -19.43 2.28
C ASN A 230 0.81 -19.13 3.79
N LYS A 231 1.92 -18.93 4.51
CA LYS A 231 1.92 -18.60 5.94
C LYS A 231 1.23 -17.29 6.30
N TYR A 232 1.03 -16.37 5.36
CA TYR A 232 0.43 -15.07 5.64
C TYR A 232 -1.10 -15.13 5.68
N ASN A 233 -1.72 -16.09 4.99
CA ASN A 233 -3.17 -16.33 4.98
C ASN A 233 -4.01 -15.04 4.81
N PHE A 234 -3.65 -14.23 3.80
CA PHE A 234 -4.36 -12.99 3.49
C PHE A 234 -5.82 -13.27 3.15
N LYS A 235 -6.73 -12.47 3.70
CA LYS A 235 -8.16 -12.61 3.44
C LYS A 235 -8.60 -11.69 2.30
N ASP A 236 -9.52 -12.19 1.48
CA ASP A 236 -10.28 -11.37 0.54
C ASP A 236 -11.52 -10.84 1.26
N ASP A 237 -11.51 -9.56 1.62
CA ASP A 237 -12.65 -8.89 2.24
C ASP A 237 -13.36 -7.98 1.21
N ASN A 238 -14.68 -7.80 1.37
CA ASN A 238 -15.44 -6.84 0.56
C ASN A 238 -15.22 -5.42 1.09
N ILE A 239 -14.11 -4.81 0.68
CA ILE A 239 -13.70 -3.51 1.22
C ILE A 239 -14.73 -2.41 0.96
N THR A 240 -15.40 -2.42 -0.20
CA THR A 240 -16.48 -1.47 -0.52
C THR A 240 -17.62 -1.53 0.50
N PHE A 241 -18.02 -2.75 0.92
CA PHE A 241 -19.01 -2.92 1.97
C PHE A 241 -18.51 -2.39 3.31
N LEU A 242 -17.26 -2.67 3.68
CA LEU A 242 -16.69 -2.19 4.94
C LEU A 242 -16.59 -0.66 4.99
N CYS A 243 -16.18 -0.02 3.90
CA CYS A 243 -16.15 1.44 3.77
C CYS A 243 -17.55 2.07 3.86
N SER A 244 -18.59 1.42 3.32
CA SER A 244 -19.98 1.89 3.47
C SER A 244 -20.45 1.89 4.93
N ARG A 245 -20.02 0.89 5.71
CA ARG A 245 -20.32 0.80 7.15
C ARG A 245 -19.50 1.81 7.96
N ALA A 246 -18.25 2.04 7.57
CA ALA A 246 -17.42 3.10 8.15
C ALA A 246 -18.06 4.48 7.92
N LEU A 247 -18.49 4.77 6.69
CA LEU A 247 -19.20 6.00 6.35
C LEU A 247 -20.42 6.19 7.25
N LYS A 248 -21.27 5.16 7.39
CA LYS A 248 -22.42 5.21 8.29
C LYS A 248 -22.05 5.54 9.73
N LEU A 249 -21.02 4.87 10.26
CA LEU A 249 -20.57 5.09 11.63
C LEU A 249 -19.97 6.47 11.85
N PHE A 250 -19.41 7.12 10.82
CA PHE A 250 -18.80 8.43 10.99
C PHE A 250 -19.74 9.58 10.63
N SER A 251 -20.75 9.33 9.81
CA SER A 251 -21.72 10.36 9.40
C SER A 251 -22.82 10.60 10.42
N LEU A 252 -23.43 9.56 10.98
CA LEU A 252 -24.66 9.69 11.76
C LEU A 252 -24.45 10.46 13.07
N GLU A 253 -25.34 11.36 13.46
CA GLU A 253 -25.21 12.06 14.74
C GLU A 253 -25.42 11.11 15.93
N ASN A 254 -26.46 10.28 15.86
CA ASN A 254 -26.81 9.31 16.89
C ASN A 254 -26.71 7.89 16.32
N VAL A 255 -26.02 7.00 17.04
CA VAL A 255 -25.90 5.58 16.69
C VAL A 255 -26.22 4.78 17.94
N SER A 256 -27.22 3.89 17.85
CA SER A 256 -27.57 3.04 18.98
C SER A 256 -26.38 2.16 19.40
N GLN A 257 -26.32 1.76 20.67
CA GLN A 257 -25.26 0.88 21.19
C GLN A 257 -25.10 -0.40 20.34
N TYR A 258 -26.21 -1.01 19.95
CA TYR A 258 -26.22 -2.23 19.13
C TYR A 258 -25.62 -1.98 17.75
N GLU A 259 -26.06 -0.91 17.08
CA GLU A 259 -25.56 -0.55 15.75
C GLU A 259 -24.09 -0.12 15.80
N HIS A 260 -23.68 0.63 16.83
CA HIS A 260 -22.29 1.05 17.03
C HIS A 260 -21.37 -0.18 17.15
N ASN A 261 -21.76 -1.18 17.92
CA ASN A 261 -20.99 -2.42 18.06
C ASN A 261 -20.86 -3.17 16.72
N LYS A 262 -21.96 -3.24 15.95
CA LYS A 262 -21.95 -3.87 14.62
C LYS A 262 -21.03 -3.13 13.65
N LEU A 263 -21.16 -1.81 13.55
CA LEU A 263 -20.33 -0.99 12.65
C LEU A 263 -18.86 -0.96 13.09
N SER A 264 -18.59 -0.95 14.39
CA SER A 264 -17.23 -1.03 14.95
C SER A 264 -16.55 -2.37 14.64
N LYS A 265 -17.31 -3.46 14.49
CA LYS A 265 -16.77 -4.74 14.02
C LYS A 265 -16.29 -4.61 12.57
N SER A 266 -17.10 -4.02 11.68
CA SER A 266 -16.71 -3.76 10.29
C SER A 266 -15.49 -2.82 10.20
N LEU A 267 -15.36 -1.83 11.09
CA LEU A 267 -14.14 -1.01 11.16
C LEU A 267 -12.88 -1.83 11.52
N LYS A 268 -13.00 -2.82 12.40
CA LYS A 268 -11.88 -3.71 12.74
C LYS A 268 -11.52 -4.63 11.57
N GLU A 269 -12.50 -5.06 10.79
CA GLU A 269 -12.30 -5.82 9.56
C GLU A 269 -11.58 -4.95 8.51
N ALA A 270 -12.05 -3.71 8.26
CA ALA A 270 -11.35 -2.76 7.37
C ALA A 270 -9.91 -2.48 7.83
N ARG A 271 -9.68 -2.34 9.14
CA ARG A 271 -8.33 -2.20 9.69
C ARG A 271 -7.45 -3.41 9.42
N SER A 272 -8.01 -4.62 9.47
CA SER A 272 -7.28 -5.85 9.16
C SER A 272 -6.95 -5.93 7.67
N HIS A 273 -7.91 -5.58 6.80
CA HIS A 273 -7.71 -5.52 5.35
C HIS A 273 -6.56 -4.55 4.97
N CYS A 274 -6.66 -3.30 5.39
CA CYS A 274 -5.61 -2.29 5.18
C CYS A 274 -4.25 -2.72 5.76
N TYR A 275 -4.25 -3.47 6.88
CA TYR A 275 -3.02 -3.99 7.47
C TYR A 275 -2.39 -5.04 6.57
N ASP A 276 -3.22 -5.96 6.04
CA ASP A 276 -2.80 -7.00 5.13
C ASP A 276 -2.24 -6.40 3.83
N ASP A 277 -2.80 -5.31 3.32
CA ASP A 277 -2.28 -4.64 2.13
C ASP A 277 -0.90 -4.00 2.36
N VAL A 278 -0.68 -3.32 3.49
CA VAL A 278 0.68 -2.87 3.87
C VAL A 278 1.63 -4.06 4.03
N LEU A 279 1.17 -5.15 4.63
CA LEU A 279 1.98 -6.34 4.84
C LEU A 279 2.35 -7.00 3.50
N LYS A 280 1.42 -7.08 2.55
CA LYS A 280 1.67 -7.56 1.19
C LYS A 280 2.75 -6.73 0.51
N ILE A 281 2.72 -5.40 0.63
CA ILE A 281 3.80 -4.53 0.11
C ILE A 281 5.14 -4.84 0.79
N LEU A 282 5.19 -4.96 2.11
CA LEU A 282 6.40 -5.31 2.85
C LEU A 282 6.97 -6.68 2.45
N VAL A 283 6.09 -7.66 2.22
CA VAL A 283 6.49 -9.01 1.77
C VAL A 283 7.04 -8.99 0.35
N LEU A 284 6.45 -8.20 -0.54
CA LEU A 284 6.97 -7.99 -1.89
C LEU A 284 8.33 -7.28 -1.86
N ILE A 285 8.48 -6.18 -1.10
CA ILE A 285 9.78 -5.51 -0.93
C ILE A 285 10.83 -6.48 -0.38
N LYS A 286 10.45 -7.31 0.61
CA LYS A 286 11.33 -8.34 1.17
C LYS A 286 11.71 -9.40 0.12
N PHE A 287 10.79 -9.80 -0.75
CA PHE A 287 11.06 -10.70 -1.86
C PHE A 287 12.05 -10.09 -2.84
N LEU A 288 11.76 -8.88 -3.35
CA LEU A 288 12.63 -8.17 -4.30
C LEU A 288 14.03 -7.97 -3.70
N SER A 289 14.12 -7.52 -2.44
CA SER A 289 15.40 -7.30 -1.77
C SER A 289 16.21 -8.58 -1.61
N TYR A 290 15.54 -9.69 -1.26
CA TYR A 290 16.19 -10.99 -1.15
C TYR A 290 16.74 -11.47 -2.50
N ILE A 291 15.97 -11.30 -3.57
CA ILE A 291 16.39 -11.69 -4.92
C ILE A 291 17.54 -10.83 -5.44
N MET A 292 17.48 -9.51 -5.21
CA MET A 292 18.56 -8.59 -5.55
C MET A 292 19.86 -8.93 -4.80
N ASN A 293 19.79 -9.18 -3.49
CA ASN A 293 20.97 -9.59 -2.72
C ASN A 293 21.56 -10.93 -3.21
N LYS A 294 20.71 -11.87 -3.62
CA LYS A 294 21.19 -13.16 -4.13
C LYS A 294 21.88 -13.02 -5.49
N GLN A 295 21.41 -12.12 -6.36
CA GLN A 295 22.01 -11.87 -7.67
C GLN A 295 23.26 -11.01 -7.61
N MET A 296 23.25 -9.95 -6.79
CA MET A 296 24.29 -8.92 -6.78
C MET A 296 25.31 -9.06 -5.63
N GLY A 297 25.05 -9.94 -4.66
CA GLY A 297 25.78 -10.04 -3.40
C GLY A 297 25.09 -9.29 -2.24
N GLU A 298 25.49 -9.59 -1.00
CA GLU A 298 24.81 -9.13 0.24
C GLU A 298 24.78 -7.59 0.42
N THR A 299 25.55 -6.84 -0.37
CA THR A 299 25.74 -5.39 -0.24
C THR A 299 24.66 -4.53 -0.90
N TRP A 300 23.74 -5.09 -1.70
CA TRP A 300 22.72 -4.28 -2.37
C TRP A 300 21.72 -3.65 -1.38
N ALA A 301 21.29 -4.40 -0.35
CA ALA A 301 20.30 -3.93 0.62
C ALA A 301 20.85 -2.95 1.69
N SER A 302 22.17 -2.73 1.75
CA SER A 302 22.80 -1.77 2.67
C SER A 302 22.94 -0.36 2.11
N VAL A 303 22.57 -0.15 0.84
CA VAL A 303 22.51 1.18 0.20
C VAL A 303 21.16 1.85 0.49
#